data_AF-A0A7J8GJQ1-F1
#
_entry.id   AF-A0A7J8GJQ1-F1
#
_cell.length_a   1.000
_cell.length_b   1.000
_cell.length_c   1.000
_cell.angle_alpha   90.00
_cell.angle_beta   90.00
_cell.angle_gamma   90.00
#
_symmetry.space_group_name_H-M   'P 1'
#
loop_
_entity.id
_entity.type
_entity.pdbx_description
1 polymer ?
#
loop_
_entity_poly.entity_id
_entity_poly.type
_entity_poly.pdbx_seq_one_letter_code
_entity_poly.pdbx_strand_id
1 'polypeptide(L)' 'MRVIYILLLPLCLLFAQMAPGAALLTDLFHKYPEYLCAKKGGTCNFSPCPLYTKAEGFCYRGKAKCCI' A
#
# COMPACT_ATOMS: atom_id res chain seq x y z
N MET A 1 -21.26 25.26 -32.66
CA MET A 1 -19.80 25.06 -32.71
C MET A 1 -19.13 25.34 -31.36
N ARG A 2 -19.23 26.54 -30.76
CA ARG A 2 -18.54 26.87 -29.49
C ARG A 2 -19.11 26.21 -28.22
N VAL A 3 -20.42 25.93 -28.18
CA VAL A 3 -21.10 25.33 -27.02
C VAL A 3 -20.63 23.89 -26.74
N ILE A 4 -20.29 23.14 -27.79
CA ILE A 4 -19.79 21.76 -27.69
C ILE A 4 -18.42 21.75 -26.99
N TYR A 5 -17.53 22.69 -27.34
CA TYR A 5 -16.24 22.86 -26.66
C TYR A 5 -16.37 23.27 -25.19
N ILE A 6 -17.35 24.14 -24.88
CA ILE A 6 -17.64 24.57 -23.50
C ILE A 6 -18.14 23.40 -22.65
N LEU A 7 -18.86 22.43 -23.24
CA LEU A 7 -19.35 21.24 -22.53
C LEU A 7 -18.28 20.14 -22.38
N LEU A 8 -17.37 20.01 -23.35
CA LEU A 8 -16.28 19.02 -23.35
C LEU A 8 -15.19 19.33 -22.32
N LEU A 9 -14.87 20.62 -22.11
CA LEU A 9 -13.83 21.06 -21.18
C LEU A 9 -14.07 20.62 -19.71
N PRO A 10 -15.26 20.86 -19.11
CA PRO A 10 -15.53 20.42 -17.74
C PRO A 10 -15.63 18.89 -17.65
N LEU A 11 -16.10 18.23 -18.71
CA LEU A 11 -16.18 16.77 -18.77
C LEU A 11 -14.79 16.12 -18.73
N CYS A 12 -13.82 16.63 -19.49
CA CYS A 12 -12.42 16.17 -19.43
C CYS A 12 -11.79 16.41 -18.05
N LEU A 13 -12.07 17.55 -17.40
CA LEU A 13 -11.58 17.84 -16.05
C LEU A 13 -12.19 16.93 -14.99
N LEU A 14 -13.45 16.48 -15.18
CA LEU A 14 -14.11 15.45 -14.36
C LEU A 14 -13.45 14.07 -14.48
N PHE A 15 -12.94 13.70 -15.64
CA PHE A 15 -12.18 12.45 -15.80
C PHE A 15 -10.74 12.56 -15.27
N ALA A 16 -10.10 13.73 -15.38
CA ALA A 16 -8.73 13.95 -14.91
C ALA A 16 -8.59 13.93 -13.37
N GLN A 17 -9.64 14.35 -12.64
CA GLN A 17 -9.69 14.26 -11.17
C GLN A 17 -10.01 12.84 -10.66
N MET A 18 -10.42 11.93 -11.55
CA MET A 18 -10.59 10.51 -11.26
C MET A 18 -9.25 9.76 -11.29
N ALA A 19 -8.25 10.28 -10.56
CA ALA A 19 -7.08 9.51 -10.18
C ALA A 19 -7.02 9.28 -8.66
N PRO A 20 -7.95 8.51 -8.03
CA PRO A 20 -7.69 7.97 -6.69
C PRO A 20 -6.75 6.76 -6.72
N GLY A 21 -6.40 6.23 -7.90
CA GLY A 21 -5.77 4.90 -8.00
C GLY A 21 -4.30 4.81 -7.61
N ALA A 22 -3.52 5.89 -7.72
CA ALA A 22 -2.07 5.85 -7.50
C ALA A 22 -1.63 6.26 -6.09
N ALA A 23 -2.47 7.03 -5.37
CA ALA A 23 -2.17 7.49 -4.01
C ALA A 23 -2.74 6.56 -2.91
N LEU A 24 -3.77 5.75 -3.22
CA LEU A 24 -4.34 4.78 -2.26
C LEU A 24 -3.57 3.45 -2.20
N LEU A 25 -2.90 3.05 -3.29
CA LEU A 25 -2.13 1.79 -3.31
C LEU A 25 -0.73 1.91 -2.69
N THR A 26 -0.16 3.11 -2.64
CA THR A 26 1.08 3.37 -1.90
C THR A 26 0.87 3.43 -0.39
N ASP A 27 -0.36 3.69 0.07
CA ASP A 27 -0.71 3.81 1.49
C ASP A 27 -1.19 2.49 2.12
N LEU A 28 -1.72 1.55 1.33
CA LEU A 28 -2.04 0.19 1.80
C LEU A 28 -0.81 -0.67 2.07
N PHE A 29 0.35 -0.27 1.55
CA PHE A 29 1.65 -0.82 1.93
C PHE A 29 2.39 0.17 2.82
N HIS A 30 1.78 0.53 3.94
CA HIS A 30 2.49 1.12 5.07
C HIS A 30 3.67 0.20 5.42
N LYS A 31 4.83 0.59 4.91
CA LYS A 31 6.16 0.03 5.08
C LYS A 31 6.40 -0.24 6.57
N TYR A 32 6.03 -1.42 7.07
CA TYR A 32 6.43 -1.84 8.40
C TYR A 32 7.96 -1.94 8.36
N PRO A 33 8.68 -1.03 9.03
CA PRO A 33 10.12 -1.03 8.92
C PRO A 33 10.64 -2.33 9.53
N GLU A 34 11.60 -2.98 8.87
CA GLU A 34 12.23 -4.20 9.38
C GLU A 34 12.74 -4.00 10.83
N TYR A 35 13.22 -2.78 11.14
CA TYR A 35 13.66 -2.41 12.48
C TYR A 35 12.56 -2.51 13.54
N LEU A 36 11.28 -2.28 13.19
CA LEU A 36 10.19 -2.31 14.16
C LEU A 36 9.85 -3.75 14.55
N CYS A 37 10.03 -4.71 13.64
CA CYS A 37 9.89 -6.13 13.91
C CYS A 37 10.97 -6.59 14.90
N ALA A 38 12.23 -6.27 14.61
CA ALA A 38 13.37 -6.59 15.47
C ALA A 38 13.25 -5.90 16.84
N LYS A 39 12.79 -4.64 16.90
CA LYS A 39 12.58 -3.90 18.15
C LYS A 39 11.55 -4.56 19.08
N LYS A 40 10.53 -5.23 18.52
CA LYS A 40 9.55 -6.01 19.29
C LYS A 40 10.06 -7.41 19.68
N GLY A 41 11.26 -7.80 19.28
CA GLY A 41 11.80 -9.16 19.49
C GLY A 41 11.38 -10.16 18.42
N GLY A 42 10.78 -9.70 17.32
CA GLY A 42 10.36 -10.55 16.20
C GLY A 42 11.44 -10.79 15.17
N THR A 43 11.19 -11.75 14.28
CA THR A 43 12.04 -12.07 13.13
C THR A 43 11.24 -12.00 11.83
N CYS A 44 11.89 -11.57 10.75
CA CYS A 44 11.27 -11.52 9.44
C CYS A 44 11.51 -12.83 8.69
N ASN A 45 10.44 -13.60 8.43
CA ASN A 45 10.53 -14.88 7.72
C ASN A 45 9.80 -14.81 6.37
N PHE A 46 10.47 -15.27 5.30
CA PHE A 46 9.86 -15.44 3.98
C PHE A 46 8.94 -16.69 3.93
N SER A 47 9.22 -17.67 4.79
CA SER A 47 8.39 -18.85 5.04
C SER A 47 7.25 -18.54 6.03
N PRO A 48 6.31 -19.47 6.26
CA PRO A 48 5.36 -19.38 7.36
C PRO A 48 6.07 -19.21 8.71
N CYS A 49 5.44 -18.46 9.63
CA CYS A 49 6.00 -18.25 10.95
C CYS A 49 6.14 -19.59 11.71
N PRO A 50 7.20 -19.76 12.52
CA PRO A 50 7.37 -20.91 13.41
C PRO A 50 6.13 -21.19 14.28
N LEU A 51 5.92 -22.45 14.66
CA LEU A 51 4.71 -22.95 15.35
C LEU A 51 4.29 -22.15 16.61
N TYR A 52 5.25 -21.54 17.31
CA TYR A 52 5.02 -20.80 18.56
C TYR A 52 5.00 -19.28 18.39
N THR A 53 5.05 -18.80 17.15
CA THR A 53 5.08 -17.37 16.82
C THR A 53 3.90 -17.03 15.92
N LYS A 54 3.44 -15.78 16.00
CA LYS A 54 2.33 -15.28 15.19
C LYS A 54 2.84 -14.21 14.23
N ALA A 55 2.22 -14.16 13.05
CA ALA A 55 2.46 -13.09 12.09
C ALA A 55 1.74 -11.81 12.56
N GLU A 56 2.49 -10.81 13.01
CA GLU A 56 1.92 -9.50 13.40
C GLU A 56 1.98 -8.47 12.26
N GLY A 57 2.75 -8.72 11.21
CA GLY A 57 2.92 -7.78 10.10
C GLY A 57 3.78 -8.33 8.97
N PHE A 58 4.23 -7.45 8.07
CA PHE A 58 5.04 -7.83 6.91
C PHE A 58 6.35 -7.05 6.81
N CYS A 59 7.46 -7.72 6.49
CA CYS A 59 8.78 -7.13 6.24
C CYS A 59 9.12 -7.11 4.74
N TYR A 60 10.25 -6.46 4.37
CA TYR A 60 10.79 -6.44 3.01
C TYR A 60 9.77 -6.07 1.94
N ARG A 61 8.98 -5.01 2.20
CA ARG A 61 7.89 -4.54 1.31
C ARG A 61 6.80 -5.60 1.05
N GLY A 62 6.41 -6.36 2.07
CA GLY A 62 5.35 -7.38 1.93
C GLY A 62 5.85 -8.77 1.55
N LYS A 63 7.16 -8.94 1.31
CA LYS A 63 7.73 -10.23 0.87
C LYS A 63 7.94 -11.23 2.00
N ALA A 64 8.04 -10.76 3.23
CA ALA A 64 8.21 -11.60 4.42
C ALA A 64 7.19 -11.23 5.49
N LYS A 65 6.98 -12.12 6.45
CA LYS A 65 6.12 -11.91 7.62
C LYS A 65 6.98 -11.58 8.83
N CYS A 66 6.56 -10.61 9.63
CA CYS A 66 7.14 -10.38 10.95
C CYS A 66 6.52 -11.38 11.92
N CYS A 67 7.33 -12.31 12.42
CA CYS A 67 6.94 -13.37 13.34
C CYS A 67 7.43 -13.02 14.75
N ILE A 68 6.50 -12.84 15.69
CA ILE A 68 6.76 -12.57 17.10
C ILE A 68 6.15 -13.71 17.92
#